data_AF-A0A941X453-F1
#
_entry.id   AF-A0A941X453-F1
#
_cell.length_a   1.000
_cell.length_b   1.000
_cell.length_c   1.000
_cell.angle_alpha   90.00
_cell.angle_beta   90.00
_cell.angle_gamma   90.00
#
_symmetry.space_group_name_H-M   'P 1'
#
loop_
_entity.id
_entity.type
_entity.pdbx_description
1 polymer ?
#
loop_
_entity_poly.entity_id
_entity_poly.type
_entity_poly.pdbx_seq_one_letter_code
_entity_poly.pdbx_strand_id
1 'polypeptide(L)'
;MKIESKRLILRNWEDGDVEDIVDGLNNIEVAKWMAAIPYPYTENDAKQFIEHTKGQDENVKISLAIVLKASNKVIGGTEIRNINKKDGTCRWWNMA
;
A
#
# COMPACT_ATOMS: atom_id res chain seq x y z
N MET A 1 9.85 -3.91 7.08
CA MET A 1 9.69 -2.88 8.14
C MET A 1 8.29 -2.97 8.77
N LYS A 2 8.12 -2.68 10.06
CA LYS A 2 6.80 -2.64 10.73
C LYS A 2 6.71 -1.44 11.69
N ILE A 3 5.66 -0.63 11.56
CA ILE A 3 5.39 0.53 12.43
C ILE A 3 3.99 0.35 13.01
N GLU A 4 3.85 0.56 14.32
CA GLU A 4 2.58 0.35 15.00
C GLU A 4 2.08 1.61 15.68
N SER A 5 0.76 1.80 15.62
CA SER A 5 0.04 2.80 16.41
C SER A 5 -1.03 2.12 17.28
N LYS A 6 -1.85 2.91 17.97
CA LYS A 6 -2.98 2.41 18.77
C LYS A 6 -3.97 1.59 17.94
N ARG A 7 -4.20 1.96 16.68
CA ARG A 7 -5.25 1.34 15.83
C ARG A 7 -4.72 0.69 14.56
N LEU A 8 -3.53 1.07 14.10
CA LEU A 8 -3.01 0.70 12.79
C LEU A 8 -1.64 0.03 12.88
N ILE A 9 -1.36 -0.82 11.90
CA ILE A 9 -0.03 -1.34 11.60
C ILE A 9 0.32 -0.89 10.18
N LEU A 10 1.50 -0.30 10.01
CA LEU A 10 2.11 -0.10 8.70
C LEU A 10 3.15 -1.20 8.50
N ARG A 11 3.02 -2.00 7.45
CA ARG A 11 3.98 -3.07 7.11
C ARG A 11 4.18 -3.16 5.61
N ASN A 12 5.22 -3.86 5.17
CA ASN A 12 5.34 -4.26 3.76
C ASN A 12 4.10 -5.08 3.34
N TRP A 13 3.79 -5.04 2.04
CA TRP A 13 2.75 -5.85 1.43
C TRP A 13 3.09 -7.34 1.48
N GLU A 14 2.08 -8.19 1.63
CA GLU A 14 2.20 -9.65 1.68
C GLU A 14 1.15 -10.32 0.79
N ASP A 15 1.39 -11.58 0.40
CA ASP A 15 0.52 -12.28 -0.56
C ASP A 15 -0.92 -12.49 -0.05
N GLY A 16 -1.10 -12.46 1.27
CA GLY A 16 -2.42 -12.50 1.90
C GLY A 16 -3.27 -11.24 1.69
N ASP A 17 -2.68 -10.14 1.20
CA ASP A 17 -3.38 -8.87 1.03
C ASP A 17 -4.24 -8.79 -0.24
N VAL A 18 -4.15 -9.80 -1.13
CA VAL A 18 -4.78 -9.77 -2.45
C VAL A 18 -6.28 -9.47 -2.37
N GLU A 19 -7.02 -10.18 -1.51
CA GLU A 19 -8.47 -10.01 -1.38
C GLU A 19 -8.81 -8.60 -0.90
N ASP A 20 -8.11 -8.09 0.11
CA ASP A 20 -8.34 -6.76 0.66
C ASP A 20 -8.04 -5.64 -0.35
N ILE A 21 -7.00 -5.81 -1.18
CA ILE A 21 -6.66 -4.87 -2.26
C ILE A 21 -7.76 -4.85 -3.31
N VAL A 22 -8.20 -6.03 -3.77
CA VAL A 22 -9.26 -6.16 -4.78
C VAL A 22 -10.57 -5.56 -4.29
N ASP A 23 -10.96 -5.86 -3.05
CA ASP A 23 -12.12 -5.27 -2.39
C ASP A 23 -12.03 -3.74 -2.35
N GLY A 24 -10.90 -3.21 -1.91
CA GLY A 24 -10.68 -1.77 -1.75
C GLY A 24 -10.69 -1.02 -3.07
N LEU A 25 -10.00 -1.53 -4.08
CA LEU A 25 -9.89 -0.88 -5.40
C LEU A 25 -11.12 -1.09 -6.29
N ASN A 26 -11.99 -2.04 -5.98
CA ASN A 26 -13.30 -2.14 -6.62
C ASN A 26 -14.42 -1.38 -5.90
N ASN A 27 -14.11 -0.67 -4.81
CA ASN A 27 -15.04 0.32 -4.26
C ASN A 27 -15.09 1.55 -5.18
N ILE A 28 -16.22 1.80 -5.84
CA ILE A 28 -16.37 2.91 -6.80
C ILE A 28 -16.08 4.29 -6.18
N GLU A 29 -16.32 4.46 -4.88
CA GLU A 29 -16.03 5.72 -4.17
C GLU A 29 -14.52 5.97 -4.02
N VAL A 30 -13.70 4.92 -4.14
CA VAL A 30 -12.23 4.96 -4.17
C VAL A 30 -11.75 4.99 -5.63
N ALA A 31 -12.18 4.03 -6.44
CA ALA A 31 -11.71 3.82 -7.81
C ALA A 31 -11.80 5.08 -8.69
N LYS A 32 -12.83 5.91 -8.50
CA LYS A 32 -13.02 7.16 -9.26
C LYS A 32 -11.90 8.19 -9.07
N TRP A 33 -11.13 8.11 -7.99
CA TRP A 33 -9.98 8.98 -7.71
C TRP A 33 -8.65 8.36 -8.18
N MET A 34 -8.66 7.07 -8.50
CA MET A 34 -7.49 6.27 -8.86
C MET A 34 -7.32 6.20 -10.38
N ALA A 35 -7.15 7.35 -11.04
CA ALA A 35 -7.15 7.46 -12.51
C ALA A 35 -6.12 6.57 -13.25
N ALA A 36 -5.04 6.16 -12.57
CA ALA A 36 -4.02 5.29 -13.12
C ALA A 36 -4.26 3.79 -12.87
N ILE A 37 -5.29 3.43 -12.10
CA ILE A 37 -5.60 2.05 -11.72
C ILE A 37 -6.75 1.54 -12.59
N PRO A 38 -6.62 0.34 -13.19
CA PRO A 38 -7.70 -0.23 -13.99
C PRO A 38 -8.94 -0.52 -13.14
N TYR A 39 -10.12 -0.34 -13.73
CA TYR A 39 -11.40 -0.71 -13.14
C TYR A 39 -12.22 -1.56 -14.13
N PRO A 40 -12.72 -2.74 -13.74
CA PRO A 40 -12.55 -3.39 -12.43
C PRO A 40 -11.10 -3.85 -12.17
N TYR A 41 -10.68 -3.81 -10.91
CA TYR A 41 -9.36 -4.26 -10.48
C TYR A 41 -9.38 -5.77 -10.22
N THR A 42 -8.43 -6.52 -10.79
CA THR A 42 -8.44 -7.99 -10.71
C THR A 42 -7.47 -8.53 -9.66
N GLU A 43 -7.66 -9.79 -9.25
CA GLU A 43 -6.68 -10.50 -8.42
C GLU A 43 -5.29 -10.55 -9.06
N ASN A 44 -5.22 -10.66 -10.39
CA ASN A 44 -3.94 -10.69 -11.08
C ASN A 44 -3.22 -9.34 -10.97
N ASP A 45 -3.97 -8.23 -11.06
CA ASP A 45 -3.41 -6.89 -10.87
C ASP A 45 -2.86 -6.73 -9.45
N ALA A 46 -3.61 -7.20 -8.44
CA ALA A 46 -3.19 -7.17 -7.03
C ALA A 46 -1.91 -8.01 -6.80
N LYS A 47 -1.85 -9.22 -7.34
CA LYS A 47 -0.67 -10.09 -7.27
C LYS A 47 0.54 -9.44 -7.94
N GLN A 48 0.36 -8.85 -9.12
CA GLN A 48 1.43 -8.13 -9.82
C GLN A 48 1.91 -6.91 -9.03
N PHE A 49 0.99 -6.17 -8.40
CA PHE A 49 1.34 -5.05 -7.53
C PHE A 49 2.18 -5.51 -6.33
N ILE A 50 1.76 -6.55 -5.61
CA ILE A 50 2.50 -7.09 -4.46
C ILE A 50 3.90 -7.52 -4.88
N GLU A 51 4.03 -8.29 -5.96
CA GLU A 51 5.32 -8.72 -6.49
C GLU A 51 6.22 -7.52 -6.87
N HIS A 52 5.64 -6.49 -7.50
CA HIS A 52 6.36 -5.26 -7.80
C HIS A 52 6.88 -4.57 -6.52
N THR A 53 6.09 -4.54 -5.44
CA THR A 53 6.54 -3.93 -4.18
C THR A 53 7.65 -4.71 -3.48
N LYS A 54 7.68 -6.04 -3.61
CA LYS A 54 8.77 -6.88 -3.07
C LYS A 54 10.11 -6.63 -3.78
N GLY A 55 10.07 -6.30 -5.07
CA GLY A 55 11.24 -5.99 -5.88
C GLY A 55 11.73 -4.53 -5.81
N GLN A 56 11.05 -3.65 -5.07
CA GLN A 56 11.42 -2.24 -4.97
C GLN A 56 12.66 -2.02 -4.10
N ASP A 57 13.55 -1.14 -4.54
CA ASP A 57 14.65 -0.64 -3.70
C ASP A 57 14.09 0.25 -2.58
N GLU A 58 14.17 -0.25 -1.34
CA GLU A 58 13.72 0.45 -0.13
C GLU A 58 14.46 1.78 0.11
N ASN A 59 15.59 2.03 -0.55
CA ASN A 59 16.26 3.34 -0.50
C ASN A 59 15.56 4.40 -1.36
N VAL A 60 14.80 3.98 -2.38
CA VAL A 60 14.11 4.87 -3.32
C VAL A 60 12.67 5.04 -2.91
N LYS A 61 12.00 3.93 -2.60
CA LYS A 61 10.57 3.89 -2.32
C LYS A 61 10.25 2.74 -1.36
N ILE A 62 9.46 3.04 -0.35
CA ILE A 62 8.93 2.03 0.57
C ILE A 62 7.41 2.05 0.46
N SER A 63 6.85 0.96 -0.07
CA SER A 63 5.40 0.77 -0.17
C SER A 63 4.90 0.02 1.07
N LEU A 64 3.90 0.58 1.76
CA LEU A 64 3.38 0.07 3.01
C LEU A 64 1.86 -0.15 2.93
N ALA A 65 1.42 -1.31 3.37
CA ALA A 65 0.03 -1.60 3.67
C ALA A 65 -0.37 -0.95 5.00
N ILE A 66 -1.57 -0.38 5.05
CA ILE A 66 -2.20 0.14 6.26
C ILE A 66 -3.19 -0.91 6.76
N VAL A 67 -2.85 -1.60 7.85
CA VAL A 67 -3.67 -2.67 8.43
C VAL A 67 -4.42 -2.15 9.65
N LEU A 68 -5.73 -2.39 9.70
CA LEU A 68 -6.57 -2.10 10.86
C LEU A 68 -6.44 -3.22 11.89
N LYS A 69 -5.95 -2.91 13.10
CA LYS A 69 -5.69 -3.92 14.15
C LYS A 69 -6.94 -4.68 14.59
N ALA A 70 -8.10 -4.05 14.57
CA ALA A 70 -9.34 -4.65 15.09
C ALA A 70 -9.84 -5.82 14.24
N SER A 71 -9.63 -5.76 12.92
CA SER A 71 -10.11 -6.76 11.97
C SER A 71 -8.97 -7.51 11.27
N ASN A 72 -7.73 -7.08 11.47
CA ASN A 72 -6.56 -7.52 10.71
C ASN A 72 -6.75 -7.40 9.19
N LYS A 73 -7.53 -6.39 8.74
CA LYS A 73 -7.80 -6.11 7.33
C LYS A 73 -6.89 -5.00 6.82
N VAL A 74 -6.37 -5.11 5.61
CA VAL A 74 -5.77 -3.98 4.90
C VAL A 74 -6.87 -2.99 4.50
N ILE A 75 -6.70 -1.73 4.88
CA ILE A 75 -7.66 -0.65 4.62
C ILE A 75 -7.11 0.42 3.69
N GLY A 76 -5.90 0.24 3.18
CA GLY A 76 -5.27 1.18 2.26
C GLY A 76 -3.77 0.96 2.15
N GLY A 77 -3.13 1.80 1.33
CA GLY A 77 -1.70 1.80 1.09
C GLY A 77 -1.11 3.19 1.22
N THR A 78 0.13 3.29 1.68
CA THR A 78 0.90 4.53 1.65
C THR A 78 2.31 4.24 1.19
N GLU A 79 2.99 5.24 0.67
CA GLU A 79 4.38 5.11 0.24
C GLU A 79 5.25 6.23 0.80
N ILE A 80 6.47 5.86 1.16
CA ILE A 80 7.53 6.80 1.49
C ILE A 80 8.45 6.88 0.27
N ARG A 81 8.70 8.09 -0.21
CA ARG A 81 9.58 8.36 -1.35
C ARG A 81 10.61 9.44 -1.01
N ASN A 82 11.61 9.56 -1.88
CA ASN A 82 12.65 10.59 -1.78
C ASN A 82 13.36 10.56 -0.42
N ILE A 83 13.82 9.36 -0.04
CA ILE A 83 14.43 9.09 1.26
C ILE A 83 15.89 9.56 1.22
N ASN A 84 16.20 10.59 2.00
CA ASN A 84 17.58 11.00 2.26
C ASN A 84 17.96 10.53 3.67
N LYS A 85 18.68 9.41 3.73
CA LYS A 85 19.13 8.80 4.98
C LYS A 85 20.18 9.63 5.73
N LYS A 86 20.91 10.51 5.05
CA LYS A 86 21.95 11.35 5.66
C LYS A 86 21.33 12.46 6.51
N ASP A 87 20.27 13.07 6.00
CA ASP A 87 19.60 14.20 6.66
C ASP A 87 18.32 13.77 7.41
N GLY A 88 17.94 12.49 7.34
CA GLY A 88 16.75 11.95 7.98
C GLY A 88 15.43 12.47 7.40
N THR A 89 15.43 12.91 6.13
CA THR A 89 14.23 13.47 5.48
C THR A 89 13.60 12.47 4.51
N CYS A 90 12.27 12.45 4.46
CA CYS A 90 11.49 11.69 3.48
C CYS A 90 10.17 12.41 3.19
N ARG A 91 9.52 12.06 2.07
CA ARG A 91 8.17 12.54 1.74
C ARG A 91 7.21 11.36 1.74
N TRP A 92 6.00 11.58 2.25
CA TRP A 92 4.91 10.63 2.08
C TRP A 92 4.02 11.08 0.92
N TRP A 93 3.57 10.13 0.10
CA TRP A 93 2.54 10.34 -0.90
C TRP A 93 1.36 9.42 -0.58
N ASN A 94 0.16 9.99 -0.59
CA ASN A 94 -1.08 9.24 -0.37
C ASN A 94 -1.75 9.02 -1.74
N MET A 95 -1.92 7.77 -2.13
CA MET A 95 -2.80 7.42 -3.25
C MET A 95 -4.19 7.21 -2.64
N ALA A 96 -5.07 8.19 -2.85
CA ALA A 96 -6.46 8.15 -2.43
C ALA A 96 -7.31 7.44 -3.49
#